data_AF-K2AAD2-F1
#
_entry.id   AF-K2AAD2-F1
#
_cell.length_a   1.000
_cell.length_b   1.000
_cell.length_c   1.000
_cell.angle_alpha   90.00
_cell.angle_beta   90.00
_cell.angle_gamma   90.00
#
_symmetry.space_group_name_H-M   'P 1'
#
loop_
_entity.id
_entity.type
_entity.pdbx_description
1 polymer ?
#
loop_
_entity_poly.entity_id
_entity_poly.type
_entity_poly.pdbx_seq_one_letter_code
_entity_poly.pdbx_strand_id
1 'polypeptide(L)'
;MHMCVYCIDPDGKLANHPEHIYSFSSTGDIILVFPNGDRFEMPDMVLHYVFDHQWLPPQEFIVDVLTFEAESVETERFQTKGLVVSKPIDMKIGYLQGEFPTGNVTEEFKVRLVKIIEKAAADYPWMVAPKKKEKSNGMA
;
A
#
# COMPACT_ATOMS: atom_id res chain seq x y z
N MET A 1 -13.29 -4.89 4.52
CA MET A 1 -13.36 -4.16 3.26
C MET A 1 -13.55 -2.70 3.59
N HIS A 2 -12.46 -1.96 3.47
CA HIS A 2 -12.38 -0.51 3.60
C HIS A 2 -12.21 0.08 2.20
N MET A 3 -12.75 1.25 1.95
CA MET A 3 -12.69 1.92 0.65
C MET A 3 -11.79 3.14 0.79
N CYS A 4 -11.00 3.45 -0.24
CA CYS A 4 -10.20 4.65 -0.26
C CYS A 4 -11.09 5.89 -0.09
N VAL A 5 -10.86 6.64 0.98
CA VAL A 5 -11.63 7.85 1.31
C VAL A 5 -11.45 8.97 0.28
N TYR A 6 -10.33 8.99 -0.45
CA TYR A 6 -10.05 9.96 -1.52
C TYR A 6 -10.69 9.59 -2.86
N CYS A 7 -11.29 8.40 -2.96
CA CYS A 7 -12.13 8.01 -4.08
C CYS A 7 -13.62 8.25 -3.79
N ILE A 8 -13.98 8.90 -2.68
CA ILE A 8 -15.36 9.22 -2.33
C ILE A 8 -15.63 10.67 -2.72
N ASP A 9 -16.66 10.90 -3.54
CA ASP A 9 -17.10 12.23 -3.92
C ASP A 9 -17.81 12.96 -2.76
N PRO A 10 -18.09 14.27 -2.87
CA PRO A 10 -18.77 15.02 -1.82
C PRO A 10 -20.17 14.49 -1.46
N ASP A 11 -20.82 13.74 -2.36
CA ASP A 11 -22.13 13.13 -2.14
C ASP A 11 -22.04 11.75 -1.46
N GLY A 12 -20.83 11.33 -1.08
CA GLY A 12 -20.57 10.04 -0.43
C GLY A 12 -20.59 8.85 -1.38
N LYS A 13 -20.57 9.09 -2.69
CA LYS A 13 -20.52 8.04 -3.71
C LYS A 13 -19.09 7.80 -4.16
N LEU A 14 -18.84 6.59 -4.63
CA LEU A 14 -17.54 6.27 -5.21
C LEU A 14 -17.35 7.04 -6.52
N ALA A 15 -16.36 7.93 -6.54
CA ALA A 15 -15.93 8.64 -7.73
C ALA A 15 -15.34 7.67 -8.75
N ASN A 16 -15.74 7.82 -10.01
CA ASN A 16 -15.20 7.02 -11.09
C ASN A 16 -13.87 7.60 -11.57
N HIS A 17 -12.78 6.94 -11.20
CA HIS A 17 -11.42 7.27 -11.64
C HIS A 17 -10.91 6.21 -12.63
N PRO A 18 -11.14 6.41 -13.95
CA PRO A 18 -10.65 5.50 -15.00
C PRO A 18 -9.12 5.50 -15.17
N GLU A 19 -8.44 6.54 -14.68
CA GLU A 19 -6.99 6.73 -14.67
C GLU A 19 -6.28 5.95 -13.58
N HIS A 20 -6.98 5.57 -12.51
CA HIS A 20 -6.38 4.82 -11.40
C HIS A 20 -5.91 3.44 -11.86
N ILE A 21 -4.69 3.13 -11.49
CA ILE A 21 -3.96 1.90 -11.84
C ILE A 21 -4.34 0.78 -10.88
N TYR A 22 -4.47 1.07 -9.58
CA TYR A 22 -4.66 0.06 -8.54
C TYR A 22 -6.10 0.06 -7.97
N SER A 23 -6.43 -1.01 -7.26
CA SER A 23 -7.72 -1.13 -6.55
C SER A 23 -7.84 -0.08 -5.43
N PHE A 24 -8.99 0.58 -5.36
CA PHE A 24 -9.35 1.50 -4.26
C PHE A 24 -9.91 0.77 -3.03
N SER A 25 -10.02 -0.56 -3.07
CA SER A 25 -10.60 -1.36 -1.99
C SER A 25 -9.50 -2.10 -1.23
N SER A 26 -9.59 -2.04 0.10
CA SER A 26 -8.66 -2.65 1.04
C SER A 26 -9.33 -3.77 1.82
N THR A 27 -8.62 -4.89 2.05
CA THR A 27 -9.10 -6.02 2.86
C THR A 27 -8.61 -5.99 4.30
N GLY A 28 -7.57 -5.19 4.57
CA GLY A 28 -6.99 -4.98 5.89
C GLY A 28 -5.66 -4.24 5.81
N ASP A 29 -4.90 -4.32 6.89
CA ASP A 29 -3.59 -3.69 7.00
C ASP A 29 -2.46 -4.73 6.90
N ILE A 30 -1.32 -4.29 6.41
CA ILE A 30 -0.06 -5.04 6.39
C ILE A 30 0.97 -4.29 7.21
N ILE A 31 1.94 -5.02 7.73
CA ILE A 31 3.13 -4.46 8.36
C ILE A 31 4.33 -4.92 7.54
N LEU A 32 5.09 -3.96 7.03
CA LEU A 32 6.40 -4.21 6.46
C LEU A 32 7.44 -4.11 7.58
N VAL A 33 8.26 -5.15 7.72
CA VAL A 33 9.34 -5.21 8.71
C VAL A 33 10.66 -5.23 7.96
N PHE A 34 11.44 -4.16 8.10
CA PHE A 34 12.71 -3.98 7.42
C PHE A 34 13.88 -4.54 8.26
N PRO A 35 15.02 -4.90 7.64
CA PRO A 35 16.18 -5.47 8.36
C PRO A 35 16.78 -4.59 9.46
N ASN A 36 16.56 -3.28 9.42
CA ASN A 36 16.93 -2.35 10.49
C ASN A 36 15.98 -2.39 11.71
N GLY A 37 14.94 -3.22 11.66
CA GLY A 37 13.92 -3.33 12.70
C GLY A 37 12.77 -2.32 12.56
N ASP A 38 12.78 -1.47 11.53
CA ASP A 38 11.68 -0.52 11.30
C ASP A 38 10.42 -1.25 10.83
N ARG A 39 9.28 -0.84 11.39
CA ARG A 39 7.96 -1.46 11.17
C ARG A 39 6.96 -0.43 10.69
N PHE A 40 6.37 -0.67 9.53
CA PHE A 40 5.42 0.26 8.91
C PHE A 40 4.08 -0.43 8.66
N GLU A 41 3.02 0.01 9.37
CA GLU A 41 1.63 -0.37 9.05
C GLU A 41 1.18 0.42 7.82
N MET A 42 0.48 -0.24 6.92
CA MET A 42 -0.21 0.43 5.84
C MET A 42 -1.39 -0.41 5.40
N PRO A 43 -2.42 0.20 4.81
CA PRO A 43 -3.47 -0.59 4.21
C PRO A 43 -2.89 -1.37 3.03
N ASP A 44 -3.44 -2.54 2.76
CA ASP A 44 -3.08 -3.40 1.63
C ASP A 44 -3.36 -2.80 0.23
N MET A 45 -3.66 -1.49 0.17
CA MET A 45 -3.80 -0.64 -1.01
C MET A 45 -2.74 0.47 -1.08
N VAL A 46 -1.58 0.31 -0.44
CA VAL A 46 -0.51 1.35 -0.45
C VAL A 46 -0.10 1.79 -1.85
N LEU A 47 -0.10 0.88 -2.83
CA LEU A 47 0.19 1.21 -4.22
C LEU A 47 -0.85 2.17 -4.82
N HIS A 48 -2.12 2.00 -4.48
CA HIS A 48 -3.17 2.95 -4.87
C HIS A 48 -2.88 4.35 -4.31
N TYR A 49 -2.41 4.46 -3.06
CA TYR A 49 -2.06 5.77 -2.50
C TYR A 49 -0.88 6.44 -3.19
N VAL A 50 0.21 5.70 -3.40
CA VAL A 50 1.42 6.26 -4.00
C VAL A 50 1.21 6.61 -5.47
N PHE A 51 0.54 5.74 -6.24
CA PHE A 51 0.44 5.89 -7.69
C PHE A 51 -0.78 6.72 -8.12
N ASP A 52 -1.93 6.51 -7.49
CA ASP A 52 -3.19 7.12 -7.95
C ASP A 52 -3.50 8.43 -7.22
N HIS A 53 -3.04 8.56 -5.97
CA HIS A 53 -3.27 9.75 -5.14
C HIS A 53 -2.01 10.57 -4.86
N GLN A 54 -0.86 10.19 -5.43
CA GLN A 54 0.42 10.89 -5.25
C GLN A 54 0.78 11.09 -3.78
N TRP A 55 0.41 10.14 -2.93
CA TRP A 55 0.78 10.19 -1.52
C TRP A 55 2.29 10.25 -1.40
N LEU A 56 2.78 11.21 -0.62
CA LEU A 56 4.19 11.33 -0.25
C LEU A 56 4.41 10.59 1.09
N PRO A 57 5.03 9.41 1.08
CA PRO A 57 5.29 8.68 2.31
C PRO A 57 6.33 9.41 3.18
N PRO A 58 6.39 9.11 4.50
CA PRO A 58 7.44 9.62 5.36
C PRO A 58 8.84 9.30 4.84
N GLN A 59 9.79 10.21 5.04
CA GLN A 59 11.15 10.08 4.52
C GLN A 59 11.84 8.80 5.01
N GLU A 60 11.61 8.37 6.26
CA GLU A 60 12.15 7.11 6.80
C GLU A 60 11.69 5.90 5.98
N PHE A 61 10.40 5.84 5.63
CA PHE A 61 9.87 4.78 4.78
C PHE A 61 10.47 4.81 3.37
N ILE A 62 10.64 6.01 2.80
CA ILE A 62 11.29 6.16 1.49
C ILE A 62 12.73 5.62 1.55
N VAL A 63 13.48 5.98 2.59
CA VAL A 63 14.86 5.51 2.79
C VAL A 63 14.90 3.99 2.92
N ASP A 64 14.03 3.39 3.72
CA ASP A 64 14.03 1.93 3.92
C ASP A 64 13.67 1.16 2.64
N VAL A 65 12.64 1.60 1.91
CA VAL A 65 12.27 1.02 0.61
C VAL A 65 13.41 1.13 -0.41
N LEU A 66 14.19 2.22 -0.38
CA LEU A 66 15.33 2.40 -1.28
C LEU A 66 16.59 1.63 -0.83
N THR A 67 16.73 1.37 0.47
CA THR A 67 17.93 0.76 1.05
C THR A 67 17.91 -0.77 0.97
N PHE A 68 16.75 -1.37 1.22
CA PHE A 68 16.63 -2.81 1.37
C PHE A 68 16.06 -3.48 0.12
N GLU A 69 16.56 -4.67 -0.18
CA GLU A 69 16.02 -5.51 -1.25
C GLU A 69 14.72 -6.17 -0.78
N ALA A 70 13.77 -6.36 -1.70
CA ALA A 70 12.45 -6.87 -1.38
C ALA A 70 12.50 -8.22 -0.63
N GLU A 71 13.45 -9.07 -0.98
CA GLU A 71 13.65 -10.39 -0.38
C GLU A 71 13.99 -10.34 1.10
N SER A 72 14.58 -9.22 1.55
CA SER A 72 14.96 -8.99 2.94
C SER A 72 13.85 -8.38 3.81
N VAL A 73 12.75 -7.96 3.19
CA VAL A 73 11.60 -7.37 3.89
C VAL A 73 10.62 -8.48 4.29
N GLU A 74 10.36 -8.56 5.59
CA GLU A 74 9.34 -9.45 6.13
C GLU A 74 7.97 -8.75 6.09
N THR A 75 6.90 -9.55 6.02
CA THR A 75 5.54 -9.04 5.97
C THR A 75 4.71 -9.74 7.03
N GLU A 76 4.03 -8.95 7.86
CA GLU A 76 3.02 -9.45 8.79
C GLU A 76 1.64 -8.92 8.35
N ARG A 77 0.60 -9.73 8.51
CA ARG A 77 -0.79 -9.29 8.25
C ARG A 77 -1.44 -8.84 9.54
N PHE A 78 -1.99 -7.64 9.56
CA PHE A 78 -2.75 -7.12 10.68
C PHE A 78 -4.22 -6.93 10.27
N GLN A 79 -5.07 -7.89 10.63
CA GLN A 79 -6.51 -7.79 10.37
C GLN A 79 -7.17 -6.97 11.47
N THR A 80 -7.27 -5.65 11.28
CA THR A 80 -7.94 -4.72 12.22
C THR A 80 -9.46 -4.92 12.33
N LYS A 81 -10.08 -5.75 11.49
CA LYS A 81 -11.54 -5.99 11.54
C LYS A 81 -11.90 -7.01 12.63
N GLY A 82 -12.34 -6.51 13.79
CA GLY A 82 -13.00 -7.30 14.84
C GLY A 82 -12.10 -7.85 15.95
N LEU A 83 -10.81 -7.53 15.92
CA LEU A 83 -9.86 -7.95 16.94
C LEU A 83 -9.38 -6.72 17.72
N VAL A 84 -9.73 -6.70 19.02
CA VAL A 84 -9.19 -5.75 20.00
C VAL A 84 -7.76 -6.18 20.34
N VAL A 85 -6.88 -6.21 19.35
CA VAL A 85 -5.46 -6.45 19.57
C VAL A 85 -4.80 -5.09 19.61
N SER A 86 -4.29 -4.74 20.78
CA SER A 86 -3.48 -3.55 20.98
C SER A 86 -2.37 -3.52 19.94
N LYS A 87 -2.29 -2.42 19.17
CA LYS A 87 -1.21 -2.21 18.21
C LYS A 87 0.14 -2.31 18.93
N PRO A 88 1.14 -3.00 18.36
CA PRO A 88 2.52 -2.91 18.83
C PRO A 88 2.96 -1.45 19.00
N ILE A 89 3.63 -1.15 20.10
CA ILE A 89 3.92 0.22 20.58
C ILE A 89 4.91 0.98 19.66
N ASP A 90 5.63 0.28 18.78
CA ASP A 90 6.74 0.83 17.98
C ASP A 90 6.45 0.93 16.46
N MET A 91 5.18 1.06 16.05
CA MET A 91 4.81 1.13 14.63
C MET A 91 4.86 2.57 14.08
N LYS A 92 5.61 2.77 13.00
CA LYS A 92 5.98 4.10 12.48
C LYS A 92 5.03 4.70 11.44
N ILE A 93 4.10 3.92 10.90
CA ILE A 93 3.03 4.45 10.06
C ILE A 93 1.75 3.75 10.49
N GLY A 94 0.71 4.54 10.73
CA GLY A 94 -0.67 4.11 10.75
C GLY A 94 -1.40 4.98 9.73
N TYR A 95 -2.09 4.35 8.80
CA TYR A 95 -2.99 5.00 7.85
C TYR A 95 -3.69 6.24 8.43
N LEU A 96 -3.51 7.41 7.79
CA LEU A 96 -4.28 8.64 8.02
C LEU A 96 -4.46 9.10 9.47
N GLN A 97 -3.55 8.76 10.40
CA GLN A 97 -3.55 9.36 11.74
C GLN A 97 -2.88 10.75 11.77
N GLY A 98 -2.77 11.39 10.61
CA GLY A 98 -2.13 12.68 10.43
C GLY A 98 -2.38 13.25 9.04
N GLU A 99 -1.41 13.97 8.51
CA GLU A 99 -1.51 14.61 7.20
C GLU A 99 -1.38 13.59 6.06
N PHE A 100 -2.05 13.88 4.94
CA PHE A 100 -1.85 13.18 3.67
C PHE A 100 -1.12 14.14 2.71
N PRO A 101 0.19 14.35 2.90
CA PRO A 101 0.94 15.19 2.00
C PRO A 101 0.97 14.53 0.62
N THR A 102 0.77 15.34 -0.41
CA THR A 102 0.95 14.92 -1.80
C THR A 102 2.31 15.39 -2.29
N GLY A 103 2.93 14.59 -3.15
CA GLY A 103 4.26 14.89 -3.66
C GLY A 103 4.76 13.84 -4.64
N ASN A 104 5.96 14.08 -5.15
CA ASN A 104 6.60 13.16 -6.08
C ASN A 104 7.63 12.32 -5.33
N VAL A 105 7.49 11.00 -5.46
CA VAL A 105 8.54 10.03 -5.14
C VAL A 105 9.29 9.65 -6.42
N THR A 106 10.52 9.15 -6.29
CA THR A 106 11.33 8.74 -7.45
C THR A 106 10.75 7.50 -8.12
N GLU A 107 11.04 7.31 -9.40
CA GLU A 107 10.66 6.08 -10.11
C GLU A 107 11.35 4.85 -9.52
N GLU A 108 12.57 4.98 -9.01
CA GLU A 108 13.25 3.90 -8.29
C GLU A 108 12.47 3.45 -7.05
N PHE A 109 11.99 4.42 -6.25
CA PHE A 109 11.16 4.11 -5.09
C PHE A 109 9.88 3.36 -5.50
N LYS A 110 9.19 3.82 -6.55
CA LYS A 110 7.98 3.16 -7.06
C LYS A 110 8.25 1.71 -7.46
N VAL A 111 9.32 1.47 -8.23
CA VAL A 111 9.71 0.13 -8.68
C VAL A 111 10.05 -0.78 -7.50
N ARG A 112 10.83 -0.29 -6.53
CA ARG A 112 11.18 -1.07 -5.32
C ARG A 112 9.96 -1.35 -4.45
N LEU A 113 9.10 -0.37 -4.25
CA LEU A 113 7.85 -0.54 -3.51
C LEU A 113 6.97 -1.62 -4.15
N VAL A 114 6.79 -1.59 -5.48
CA VAL A 114 6.02 -2.62 -6.19
C VAL A 114 6.59 -4.01 -5.91
N LYS A 115 7.92 -4.21 -5.99
CA LYS A 115 8.54 -5.51 -5.70
C LYS A 115 8.30 -5.97 -4.26
N ILE A 116 8.43 -5.07 -3.28
CA ILE A 116 8.16 -5.39 -1.88
C ILE A 116 6.69 -5.82 -1.71
N ILE A 117 5.76 -5.09 -2.31
CA ILE A 117 4.33 -5.40 -2.21
C ILE A 117 3.95 -6.65 -3.00
N GLU A 118 4.58 -6.93 -4.15
CA GLU A 118 4.42 -8.18 -4.90
C GLU A 118 4.88 -9.39 -4.10
N LYS A 119 6.01 -9.26 -3.39
CA LYS A 119 6.49 -10.29 -2.47
C LYS A 119 5.51 -10.47 -1.31
N ALA A 120 5.06 -9.39 -0.69
CA ALA A 120 4.03 -9.43 0.35
C ALA A 120 2.73 -10.08 -0.16
N ALA A 121 2.41 -9.86 -1.44
CA ALA A 121 1.25 -10.40 -2.13
C ALA A 121 1.44 -11.85 -2.64
N ALA A 122 2.64 -12.45 -2.53
CA ALA A 122 2.83 -13.86 -2.86
C ALA A 122 1.91 -14.75 -2.01
N ASP A 123 1.70 -14.35 -0.75
CA ASP A 123 0.74 -14.96 0.16
C ASP A 123 -0.70 -14.40 -0.02
N TYR A 124 -0.85 -13.26 -0.72
CA TYR A 124 -2.09 -12.46 -0.84
C TYR A 124 -2.26 -11.75 -2.20
N PRO A 125 -2.60 -12.45 -3.29
CA PRO A 125 -2.52 -11.92 -4.67
C PRO A 125 -3.41 -10.72 -5.01
N TRP A 126 -4.39 -10.40 -4.17
CA TRP A 126 -5.30 -9.26 -4.38
C TRP A 126 -4.69 -7.90 -4.05
N MET A 127 -3.57 -7.85 -3.32
CA MET A 127 -2.92 -6.59 -2.90
C MET A 127 -2.28 -5.81 -4.06
N VAL A 128 -1.79 -6.53 -5.08
CA VAL A 128 -1.13 -5.95 -6.26
C VAL A 128 -2.05 -5.86 -7.47
N ALA A 129 -3.33 -6.23 -7.33
CA ALA A 129 -4.24 -6.32 -8.46
C ALA A 129 -4.46 -4.94 -9.09
N PRO A 130 -3.97 -4.70 -10.32
CA PRO A 130 -4.34 -3.51 -11.05
C PRO A 130 -5.85 -3.55 -11.35
N LYS A 131 -6.49 -2.38 -11.36
CA LYS A 131 -7.93 -2.21 -11.67
C LYS A 131 -8.31 -2.87 -13.00
N LYS A 132 -7.41 -2.82 -13.96
CA LYS A 132 -7.50 -3.55 -15.23
C LYS A 132 -6.44 -4.65 -15.19
N LYS A 133 -6.86 -5.90 -14.96
CA LYS A 133 -6.07 -7.03 -15.47
C LYS A 133 -5.95 -6.77 -16.97
N GLU A 134 -4.76 -6.48 -17.47
CA GLU A 134 -4.53 -6.67 -18.90
C GLU A 134 -5.06 -8.07 -19.21
N LYS A 135 -6.02 -8.15 -20.13
CA LYS A 135 -6.31 -9.43 -20.75
C LYS A 135 -4.98 -9.83 -21.36
N SER A 136 -4.29 -10.80 -20.77
CA SER A 136 -3.23 -11.53 -21.45
C SER A 136 -3.88 -12.03 -22.73
N ASN A 137 -3.65 -11.33 -23.84
CA ASN A 137 -4.03 -11.84 -25.14
C ASN A 137 -3.30 -13.16 -25.27
N GLY A 138 -4.08 -14.24 -25.32
CA GLY A 138 -3.56 -15.58 -25.51
C GLY A 138 -2.66 -15.59 -26.73
N MET A 139 -1.41 -16.00 -26.52
CA MET A 139 -0.63 -16.61 -27.59
C MET A 139 -1.23 -17.99 -27.80
N ALA A 140 -2.04 -18.09 -28.85
CA ALA A 140 -2.29 -19.32 -29.57
C ALA A 140 -1.02 -19.76 -30.31
#